data_AF-A0AB37QKL4-F1
#
_entry.id   AF-A0AB37QKL4-F1
#
_cell.length_a   1.000
_cell.length_b   1.000
_cell.length_c   1.000
_cell.angle_alpha   90.00
_cell.angle_beta   90.00
_cell.angle_gamma   90.00
#
_symmetry.space_group_name_H-M   'P 1'
#
loop_
_entity.id
_entity.type
_entity.pdbx_description
1 polymer ?
#
loop_
_entity_poly.entity_id
_entity_poly.type
_entity_poly.pdbx_seq_one_letter_code
_entity_poly.pdbx_strand_id
1 'polypeptide(L)'
;MTSQLFNATERLRKAVENHALPPARVLDFGKCKASRKGPVFLIGSGNSARDFPIREFADVPMITMNGAFSMFSGTCIKPFFYVCSDRDFPNQQPELFAAAMRASENVGLWEDQLRTGIAKPAGRAYALKKSPPVSTVAALCSREEALVRKLSLWSSRSRGIGFSKNLELGFFDARTVMYLALQLSCHLGFEKVFLVGFDLNQSAGRFYERPGDKCSPCGLDQHYESRILPSLELMAKHVVCDDFQVFNLSEQSRVPGEMIPKLSIDEARRMLSGMDIEQM
;
A
#
# COMPACT_ATOMS: atom_id res chain seq x y z
N MET A 1 -33.81 43.45 -3.30
CA MET A 1 -33.03 42.50 -4.12
C MET A 1 -32.07 41.62 -3.31
N THR A 2 -32.30 41.42 -2.01
CA THR A 2 -31.39 40.65 -1.11
C THR A 2 -32.01 39.36 -0.56
N SER A 3 -33.34 39.20 -0.57
CA SER A 3 -34.00 37.98 -0.06
C SER A 3 -34.09 36.83 -1.07
N GLN A 4 -34.09 37.13 -2.37
CA GLN A 4 -34.14 36.10 -3.42
C GLN A 4 -32.80 35.40 -3.63
N LEU A 5 -31.67 36.08 -3.37
CA LEU A 5 -30.33 35.49 -3.49
C LEU A 5 -30.05 34.46 -2.37
N PHE A 6 -30.48 34.74 -1.14
CA PHE A 6 -30.32 33.83 0.01
C PHE A 6 -31.06 32.49 -0.18
N ASN A 7 -32.26 32.54 -0.76
CA ASN A 7 -33.07 31.35 -1.02
C ASN A 7 -32.50 30.47 -2.17
N ALA A 8 -31.79 31.05 -3.14
CA ALA A 8 -31.18 30.29 -4.22
C ALA A 8 -29.97 29.48 -3.72
N THR A 9 -29.15 30.07 -2.84
CA THR A 9 -27.97 29.42 -2.25
C THR A 9 -28.36 28.28 -1.30
N GLU A 10 -29.44 28.45 -0.53
CA GLU A 10 -29.94 27.41 0.38
C GLU A 10 -30.60 26.25 -0.38
N ARG A 11 -31.32 26.54 -1.48
CA ARG A 11 -31.87 25.52 -2.39
C ARG A 11 -30.78 24.76 -3.14
N LEU A 12 -29.71 25.42 -3.57
CA LEU A 12 -28.55 24.73 -4.15
C LEU A 12 -27.85 23.85 -3.11
N ARG A 13 -27.68 24.33 -1.88
CA ARG A 13 -27.07 23.55 -0.79
C ARG A 13 -27.89 22.30 -0.44
N LYS A 14 -29.23 22.43 -0.37
CA LYS A 14 -30.14 21.29 -0.21
C LYS A 14 -30.17 20.36 -1.43
N ALA A 15 -30.02 20.88 -2.65
CA ALA A 15 -29.95 20.06 -3.86
C ALA A 15 -28.63 19.26 -3.94
N VAL A 16 -27.52 19.80 -3.44
CA VAL A 16 -26.23 19.10 -3.30
C VAL A 16 -26.29 18.06 -2.18
N GLU A 17 -26.95 18.35 -1.05
CA GLU A 17 -27.16 17.38 0.05
C GLU A 17 -28.11 16.24 -0.36
N ASN A 18 -29.15 16.51 -1.15
CA ASN A 18 -30.12 15.50 -1.63
C ASN A 18 -29.61 14.65 -2.82
N HIS A 19 -28.39 14.91 -3.31
CA HIS A 19 -27.67 14.06 -4.26
C HIS A 19 -26.40 13.46 -3.65
N ALA A 20 -26.34 13.35 -2.31
CA ALA A 20 -25.38 12.49 -1.66
C ALA A 20 -25.69 11.03 -2.04
N LEU A 21 -25.08 10.54 -3.13
CA LEU A 21 -25.08 9.11 -3.45
C LEU A 21 -24.68 8.36 -2.16
N PRO A 22 -25.36 7.25 -1.82
CA PRO A 22 -25.14 6.54 -0.56
C PRO A 22 -23.64 6.29 -0.34
N PRO A 23 -23.15 6.41 0.90
CA PRO A 23 -21.75 6.19 1.19
C PRO A 23 -21.33 4.84 0.64
N ALA A 24 -20.18 4.80 -0.03
CA ALA A 24 -19.63 3.55 -0.54
C ALA A 24 -19.62 2.52 0.60
N ARG A 25 -20.17 1.33 0.37
CA ARG A 25 -20.21 0.28 1.39
C ARG A 25 -18.78 -0.10 1.75
N VAL A 26 -18.30 0.41 2.88
CA VAL A 26 -16.98 0.09 3.41
C VAL A 26 -17.00 -1.34 3.93
N LEU A 27 -16.10 -2.17 3.41
CA LEU A 27 -15.95 -3.57 3.77
C LEU A 27 -14.86 -3.75 4.83
N ASP A 28 -15.00 -4.80 5.63
CA ASP A 28 -13.93 -5.25 6.52
C ASP A 28 -12.91 -6.08 5.74
N PHE A 29 -11.62 -5.97 6.10
CA PHE A 29 -10.53 -6.72 5.47
C PHE A 29 -10.68 -8.25 5.60
N GLY A 30 -11.37 -8.75 6.62
CA GLY A 30 -11.74 -10.17 6.75
C GLY A 30 -12.50 -10.70 5.54
N LYS A 31 -13.17 -9.85 4.75
CA LYS A 31 -13.86 -10.23 3.50
C LYS A 31 -12.94 -10.58 2.33
N CYS A 32 -11.65 -10.29 2.43
CA CYS A 32 -10.66 -10.63 1.40
C CYS A 32 -9.45 -11.40 1.94
N LYS A 33 -9.47 -11.84 3.20
CA LYS A 33 -8.40 -12.66 3.78
C LYS A 33 -8.24 -13.97 3.01
N ALA A 34 -7.00 -14.32 2.66
CA ALA A 34 -6.67 -15.54 1.92
C ALA A 34 -7.49 -15.74 0.62
N SER A 35 -7.86 -14.64 -0.05
CA SER A 35 -8.67 -14.66 -1.28
C SER A 35 -7.86 -14.77 -2.57
N ARG A 36 -6.53 -14.83 -2.45
CA ARG A 36 -5.56 -14.93 -3.54
C ARG A 36 -4.49 -15.96 -3.19
N LYS A 37 -3.74 -16.37 -4.22
CA LYS A 37 -2.57 -17.26 -4.19
C LYS A 37 -1.60 -16.82 -5.29
N GLY A 38 -0.39 -17.38 -5.30
CA GLY A 38 0.58 -17.13 -6.36
C GLY A 38 1.25 -15.75 -6.29
N PRO A 39 1.71 -15.21 -7.43
CA PRO A 39 2.53 -14.01 -7.46
C PRO A 39 1.72 -12.70 -7.40
N VAL A 40 2.38 -11.64 -6.91
CA VAL A 40 1.88 -10.26 -6.95
C VAL A 40 3.03 -9.27 -7.10
N PHE A 41 2.81 -8.22 -7.88
CA PHE A 41 3.72 -7.07 -7.91
C PHE A 41 3.24 -5.98 -6.96
N LEU A 42 4.14 -5.45 -6.13
CA LEU A 42 3.91 -4.22 -5.37
C LEU A 42 4.61 -3.06 -6.08
N ILE A 43 3.83 -2.16 -6.67
CA ILE A 43 4.31 -1.04 -7.48
C ILE A 43 4.47 0.20 -6.60
N GLY A 44 5.73 0.50 -6.28
CA GLY A 44 6.18 1.69 -5.56
C GLY A 44 6.63 2.81 -6.50
N SER A 45 6.96 3.96 -5.93
CA SER A 45 7.28 5.17 -6.69
C SER A 45 8.78 5.49 -6.80
N GLY A 46 9.67 4.64 -6.28
CA GLY A 46 11.11 4.83 -6.43
C GLY A 46 11.52 5.00 -7.90
N ASN A 47 12.59 5.75 -8.12
CA ASN A 47 13.06 6.06 -9.46
C ASN A 47 13.44 4.80 -10.27
N SER A 48 13.82 3.70 -9.62
CA SER A 48 14.07 2.41 -10.27
C SER A 48 12.89 1.85 -11.05
N ALA A 49 11.67 2.26 -10.69
CA ALA A 49 10.45 1.80 -11.33
C ALA A 49 10.24 2.38 -12.73
N ARG A 50 10.95 3.45 -13.09
CA ARG A 50 10.71 4.25 -14.31
C ARG A 50 10.61 3.40 -15.58
N ASP A 51 11.49 2.40 -15.69
CA ASP A 51 11.63 1.57 -16.88
C ASP A 51 11.04 0.16 -16.66
N PHE A 52 10.25 -0.05 -15.60
CA PHE A 52 9.58 -1.32 -15.36
C PHE A 52 8.58 -1.61 -16.51
N PRO A 53 8.70 -2.74 -17.22
CA PRO A 53 7.88 -3.03 -18.38
C PRO A 53 6.50 -3.58 -17.95
N ILE A 54 5.69 -2.73 -17.32
CA ILE A 54 4.43 -3.13 -16.66
C ILE A 54 3.48 -3.93 -17.56
N ARG A 55 3.46 -3.67 -18.87
CA ARG A 55 2.61 -4.37 -19.84
C ARG A 55 3.02 -5.83 -20.05
N GLU A 56 4.27 -6.19 -19.84
CA GLU A 56 4.74 -7.59 -19.93
C GLU A 56 4.18 -8.44 -18.79
N PHE A 57 3.77 -7.81 -17.68
CA PHE A 57 3.30 -8.49 -16.47
C PHE A 57 1.80 -8.27 -16.22
N ALA A 58 1.02 -7.89 -17.24
CA ALA A 58 -0.38 -7.50 -17.10
C ALA A 58 -1.29 -8.58 -16.50
N ASP A 59 -0.93 -9.85 -16.66
CA ASP A 59 -1.68 -11.00 -16.13
C ASP A 59 -1.40 -11.30 -14.65
N VAL A 60 -0.35 -10.69 -14.08
CA VAL A 60 -0.01 -10.81 -12.66
C VAL A 60 -0.70 -9.70 -11.86
N PRO A 61 -1.41 -10.00 -10.76
CA PRO A 61 -2.03 -8.98 -9.93
C PRO A 61 -1.03 -7.93 -9.45
N MET A 62 -1.45 -6.66 -9.44
CA MET A 62 -0.61 -5.54 -9.00
C MET A 62 -1.28 -4.75 -7.87
N ILE A 63 -0.53 -4.50 -6.81
CA ILE A 63 -0.92 -3.58 -5.73
C ILE A 63 -0.10 -2.31 -5.88
N THR A 64 -0.74 -1.15 -5.92
CA THR A 64 -0.07 0.14 -6.03
C THR A 64 -0.50 1.10 -4.93
N MET A 65 0.17 2.25 -4.83
CA MET A 65 0.02 3.16 -3.71
C MET A 65 0.36 4.60 -4.05
N ASN A 66 -0.26 5.55 -3.34
CA ASN A 66 -0.01 6.99 -3.47
C ASN A 66 0.10 7.40 -4.96
N GLY A 67 1.22 8.01 -5.35
CA GLY A 67 1.47 8.43 -6.73
C GLY A 67 2.08 7.37 -7.63
N ALA A 68 2.46 6.19 -7.10
CA ALA A 68 2.95 5.09 -7.93
C ALA A 68 1.89 4.60 -8.92
N PHE A 69 0.61 4.91 -8.66
CA PHE A 69 -0.50 4.69 -9.59
C PHE A 69 -0.25 5.33 -10.98
N SER A 70 0.57 6.38 -11.08
CA SER A 70 0.92 7.01 -12.36
C SER A 70 1.54 6.05 -13.38
N MET A 71 2.16 4.94 -12.94
CA MET A 71 2.70 3.89 -13.81
C MET A 71 1.62 3.20 -14.66
N PHE A 72 0.38 3.21 -14.20
CA PHE A 72 -0.75 2.59 -14.91
C PHE A 72 -1.33 3.51 -15.99
N SER A 73 -0.88 4.77 -16.07
CA SER A 73 -1.33 5.73 -17.07
C SER A 73 -1.05 5.23 -18.50
N GLY A 74 -2.05 5.30 -19.37
CA GLY A 74 -1.94 4.80 -20.75
C GLY A 74 -1.87 3.28 -20.86
N THR A 75 -2.28 2.55 -19.82
CA THR A 75 -2.46 1.09 -19.84
C THR A 75 -3.93 0.73 -19.59
N CYS A 76 -4.33 -0.49 -19.95
CA CYS A 76 -5.62 -1.07 -19.57
C CYS A 76 -5.55 -1.86 -18.25
N ILE A 77 -4.38 -1.88 -17.59
CA ILE A 77 -4.14 -2.67 -16.38
C ILE A 77 -4.85 -1.99 -15.22
N LYS A 78 -5.69 -2.75 -14.51
CA LYS A 78 -6.34 -2.29 -13.29
C LYS A 78 -5.53 -2.77 -12.09
N PRO A 79 -5.10 -1.88 -11.19
CA PRO A 79 -4.53 -2.33 -9.93
C PRO A 79 -5.54 -3.21 -9.19
N PHE A 80 -5.09 -4.38 -8.75
CA PHE A 80 -5.88 -5.26 -7.90
C PHE A 80 -6.20 -4.57 -6.57
N PHE A 81 -5.24 -3.84 -6.02
CA PHE A 81 -5.45 -2.94 -4.90
C PHE A 81 -4.73 -1.61 -5.11
N TYR A 82 -5.38 -0.52 -4.71
CA TYR A 82 -4.74 0.74 -4.43
C TYR A 82 -4.79 1.02 -2.92
N VAL A 83 -3.65 1.27 -2.30
CA VAL A 83 -3.59 1.65 -0.88
C VAL A 83 -2.96 3.03 -0.70
N CYS A 84 -3.56 3.86 0.16
CA CYS A 84 -3.00 5.16 0.51
C CYS A 84 -3.22 5.40 2.00
N SER A 85 -2.17 5.24 2.80
CA SER A 85 -2.19 5.58 4.23
C SER A 85 -1.68 6.99 4.51
N ASP A 86 -1.16 7.68 3.49
CA ASP A 86 -0.76 9.09 3.57
C ASP A 86 -2.02 9.96 3.52
N ARG A 87 -2.29 10.66 4.62
CA ARG A 87 -3.50 11.49 4.75
C ARG A 87 -3.43 12.77 3.94
N ASP A 88 -2.23 13.24 3.62
CA ASP A 88 -2.02 14.49 2.91
C ASP A 88 -1.97 14.29 1.39
N PHE A 89 -1.66 13.07 0.93
CA PHE A 89 -1.56 12.76 -0.49
C PHE A 89 -2.80 13.16 -1.33
N PRO A 90 -4.06 12.92 -0.89
CA PRO A 90 -5.23 13.36 -1.65
C PRO A 90 -5.32 14.88 -1.85
N ASN A 91 -4.76 15.67 -0.94
CA ASN A 91 -4.72 17.14 -1.04
C ASN A 91 -3.54 17.61 -1.89
N GLN A 92 -2.44 16.86 -1.87
CA GLN A 92 -1.21 17.20 -2.60
C GLN A 92 -1.31 16.80 -4.08
N GLN A 93 -1.96 15.69 -4.39
CA GLN A 93 -2.05 15.09 -5.73
C GLN A 93 -3.50 14.61 -6.01
N PRO A 94 -4.49 15.52 -6.01
CA PRO A 94 -5.92 15.16 -6.03
C PRO A 94 -6.34 14.43 -7.31
N GLU A 95 -5.83 14.83 -8.47
CA GLU A 95 -6.19 14.19 -9.76
C GLU A 95 -5.67 12.76 -9.84
N LEU A 96 -4.42 12.55 -9.41
CA LEU A 96 -3.79 11.24 -9.39
C LEU A 96 -4.46 10.31 -8.38
N PHE A 97 -4.78 10.82 -7.19
CA PHE A 97 -5.59 10.11 -6.20
C PHE A 97 -6.97 9.73 -6.76
N ALA A 98 -7.69 10.67 -7.38
CA ALA A 98 -9.01 10.40 -7.93
C ALA A 98 -8.98 9.40 -9.10
N ALA A 99 -7.92 9.42 -9.92
CA ALA A 99 -7.70 8.44 -10.98
C ALA A 99 -7.49 7.03 -10.39
N ALA A 100 -6.66 6.92 -9.33
CA ALA A 100 -6.43 5.65 -8.64
C ALA A 100 -7.73 5.05 -8.06
N MET A 101 -8.56 5.91 -7.46
CA MET A 101 -9.86 5.52 -6.90
C MET A 101 -10.83 4.97 -7.95
N ARG A 102 -10.81 5.52 -9.17
CA ARG A 102 -11.69 5.08 -10.27
C ARG A 102 -11.19 3.83 -10.98
N ALA A 103 -9.88 3.65 -11.09
CA ALA A 103 -9.30 2.58 -11.91
C ALA A 103 -9.06 1.27 -11.15
N SER A 104 -8.93 1.32 -9.82
CA SER A 104 -8.54 0.16 -9.02
C SER A 104 -9.73 -0.70 -8.63
N GLU A 105 -9.54 -2.02 -8.64
CA GLU A 105 -10.60 -2.98 -8.28
C GLU A 105 -10.97 -2.93 -6.79
N ASN A 106 -9.96 -2.69 -5.96
CA ASN A 106 -10.11 -2.54 -4.52
C ASN A 106 -9.30 -1.32 -4.06
N VAL A 107 -9.80 -0.62 -3.04
CA VAL A 107 -9.10 0.50 -2.41
C VAL A 107 -9.01 0.31 -0.91
N GLY A 108 -7.85 0.60 -0.34
CA GLY A 108 -7.61 0.64 1.10
C GLY A 108 -7.23 2.05 1.54
N LEU A 109 -8.12 2.70 2.29
CA LEU A 109 -7.95 4.07 2.79
C LEU A 109 -8.40 4.18 4.25
N TRP A 110 -8.06 5.28 4.91
CA TRP A 110 -8.66 5.59 6.19
C TRP A 110 -10.19 5.77 6.05
N GLU A 111 -10.95 5.28 7.04
CA GLU A 111 -12.41 5.29 6.98
C GLU A 111 -13.00 6.70 6.79
N ASP A 112 -12.40 7.70 7.44
CA ASP A 112 -12.82 9.09 7.29
C ASP A 112 -12.60 9.60 5.87
N GLN A 113 -11.51 9.22 5.19
CA GLN A 113 -11.29 9.58 3.79
C GLN A 113 -12.29 8.92 2.82
N LEU A 114 -12.76 7.71 3.15
CA LEU A 114 -13.83 7.04 2.39
C LEU A 114 -15.18 7.74 2.56
N ARG A 115 -15.40 8.36 3.73
CA ARG A 115 -16.66 9.06 4.07
C ARG A 115 -16.71 10.50 3.58
N THR A 116 -15.59 11.22 3.57
CA THR A 116 -15.53 12.64 3.11
C THR A 116 -15.78 12.79 1.62
N GLY A 117 -15.55 11.73 0.82
CA GLY A 117 -15.95 11.70 -0.59
C GLY A 117 -15.07 12.50 -1.54
N ILE A 118 -13.82 12.83 -1.16
CA ILE A 118 -12.83 13.52 -2.03
C ILE A 118 -12.77 12.88 -3.42
N ALA A 119 -12.79 11.54 -3.45
CA ALA A 119 -13.06 10.75 -4.63
C ALA A 119 -13.75 9.45 -4.22
N LYS A 120 -14.81 9.05 -4.96
CA LYS A 120 -15.50 7.79 -4.68
C LYS A 120 -14.80 6.65 -5.42
N PRO A 121 -14.49 5.54 -4.74
CA PRO A 121 -13.94 4.39 -5.42
C PRO A 121 -14.98 3.76 -6.34
N ALA A 122 -14.57 3.38 -7.54
CA ALA A 122 -15.41 2.58 -8.44
C ALA A 122 -15.44 1.11 -8.02
N GLY A 123 -14.35 0.64 -7.43
CA GLY A 123 -14.20 -0.70 -6.87
C GLY A 123 -14.67 -0.85 -5.42
N ARG A 124 -14.24 -1.94 -4.79
CA ARG A 124 -14.56 -2.26 -3.38
C ARG A 124 -13.69 -1.42 -2.44
N ALA A 125 -14.27 -0.89 -1.37
CA ALA A 125 -13.56 -0.06 -0.40
C ALA A 125 -13.34 -0.79 0.93
N TYR A 126 -12.14 -0.67 1.50
CA TYR A 126 -11.76 -1.26 2.79
C TYR A 126 -11.17 -0.20 3.71
N ALA A 127 -11.66 -0.14 4.95
CA ALA A 127 -11.16 0.81 5.94
C ALA A 127 -9.87 0.31 6.59
N LEU A 128 -8.81 1.10 6.43
CA LEU A 128 -7.54 0.92 7.13
C LEU A 128 -7.70 1.27 8.61
N LYS A 129 -7.16 0.41 9.47
CA LYS A 129 -7.00 0.68 10.90
C LYS A 129 -5.63 0.23 11.36
N LYS A 130 -5.00 0.99 12.26
CA LYS A 130 -3.73 0.58 12.86
C LYS A 130 -3.98 -0.58 13.83
N SER A 131 -3.04 -1.51 13.89
CA SER A 131 -3.03 -2.51 14.94
C SER A 131 -2.93 -1.82 16.30
N PRO A 132 -3.74 -2.21 17.30
CA PRO A 132 -3.74 -1.54 18.60
C PRO A 132 -2.37 -1.71 19.30
N PRO A 133 -1.95 -0.72 20.10
CA PRO A 133 -0.80 -0.91 20.96
C PRO A 133 -1.14 -1.94 22.05
N VAL A 134 -0.20 -2.84 22.33
CA VAL A 134 -0.31 -3.79 23.44
C VAL A 134 0.92 -3.65 24.35
N SER A 135 0.75 -3.96 25.63
CA SER A 135 1.89 -4.04 26.54
C SER A 135 2.77 -5.24 26.18
N THR A 136 4.06 -5.21 26.53
CA THR A 136 4.98 -6.32 26.22
C THR A 136 4.59 -7.61 26.94
N VAL A 137 4.03 -7.52 28.15
CA VAL A 137 3.47 -8.66 28.89
C VAL A 137 2.26 -9.22 28.14
N ALA A 138 1.33 -8.36 27.70
CA ALA A 138 0.18 -8.80 26.92
C ALA A 138 0.61 -9.44 25.58
N ALA A 139 1.64 -8.90 24.93
CA ALA A 139 2.20 -9.45 23.69
C ALA A 139 2.83 -10.85 23.88
N LEU A 140 3.47 -11.09 25.03
CA LEU A 140 4.01 -12.40 25.40
C LEU A 140 2.90 -13.41 25.73
N CYS A 141 1.82 -12.96 26.37
CA CYS A 141 0.68 -13.80 26.71
C CYS A 141 -0.26 -14.03 25.52
N SER A 142 -0.28 -13.14 24.54
CA SER A 142 -1.05 -13.27 23.31
C SER A 142 -0.32 -14.15 22.30
N ARG A 143 -0.85 -15.34 22.03
CA ARG A 143 -0.41 -16.19 20.91
C ARG A 143 -1.07 -15.77 19.59
N GLU A 144 -1.23 -14.47 19.36
CA GLU A 144 -1.85 -14.01 18.12
C GLU A 144 -0.82 -14.05 16.98
N GLU A 145 -0.61 -15.25 16.42
CA GLU A 145 0.34 -15.51 15.32
C GLU A 145 0.10 -14.62 14.08
N ALA A 146 -1.12 -14.08 13.97
CA ALA A 146 -1.50 -13.13 12.94
C ALA A 146 -0.84 -11.74 13.09
N LEU A 147 -0.34 -11.37 14.28
CA LEU A 147 0.34 -10.09 14.53
C LEU A 147 1.75 -10.34 15.09
N VAL A 148 2.75 -10.31 14.22
CA VAL A 148 4.16 -10.44 14.62
C VAL A 148 4.64 -9.11 15.20
N ARG A 149 5.15 -9.10 16.44
CA ARG A 149 5.56 -7.87 17.14
C ARG A 149 6.99 -7.95 17.63
N LYS A 150 7.72 -6.83 17.57
CA LYS A 150 9.03 -6.72 18.22
C LYS A 150 8.82 -6.63 19.73
N LEU A 151 9.30 -7.63 20.47
CA LEU A 151 9.29 -7.60 21.92
C LEU A 151 10.36 -6.60 22.41
N SER A 152 9.92 -5.59 23.15
CA SER A 152 10.81 -4.63 23.79
C SER A 152 10.27 -4.23 25.15
N LEU A 153 11.08 -4.35 26.19
CA LEU A 153 10.73 -3.97 27.56
C LEU A 153 11.07 -2.50 27.87
N TRP A 154 11.89 -1.84 27.04
CA TRP A 154 12.54 -0.57 27.39
C TRP A 154 12.27 0.57 26.40
N SER A 155 11.59 0.32 25.27
CA SER A 155 11.35 1.34 24.25
C SER A 155 9.91 1.32 23.74
N SER A 156 9.14 2.33 24.11
CA SER A 156 7.80 2.56 23.57
C SER A 156 7.81 2.74 22.05
N ARG A 157 8.87 3.35 21.50
CA ARG A 157 9.10 3.50 20.05
C ARG A 157 9.26 2.16 19.35
N SER A 158 9.91 1.18 20.00
CA SER A 158 10.09 -0.17 19.47
C SER A 158 8.80 -0.99 19.48
N ARG A 159 7.85 -0.70 20.38
CA ARG A 159 6.54 -1.37 20.43
C ARG A 159 5.65 -1.09 19.21
N GLY A 160 5.98 -0.06 18.43
CA GLY A 160 5.32 0.24 17.16
C GLY A 160 5.84 -0.57 15.97
N ILE A 161 6.87 -1.41 16.17
CA ILE A 161 7.44 -2.28 15.13
C ILE A 161 6.73 -3.64 15.17
N GLY A 162 6.15 -4.01 14.05
CA GLY A 162 5.47 -5.29 13.88
C GLY A 162 5.06 -5.51 12.43
N PHE A 163 4.42 -6.64 12.18
CA PHE A 163 3.89 -7.05 10.90
C PHE A 163 2.55 -7.76 11.10
N SER A 164 1.54 -7.37 10.32
CA SER A 164 0.23 -7.99 10.34
C SER A 164 0.09 -8.96 9.18
N LYS A 165 -0.19 -10.24 9.51
CA LYS A 165 -0.66 -11.27 8.57
C LYS A 165 -2.19 -11.25 8.44
N ASN A 166 -2.90 -10.43 9.23
CA ASN A 166 -4.36 -10.28 9.18
C ASN A 166 -4.77 -8.81 9.38
N LEU A 167 -5.07 -8.10 8.30
CA LEU A 167 -5.47 -6.69 8.33
C LEU A 167 -6.83 -6.45 9.00
N GLU A 168 -7.65 -7.48 9.24
CA GLU A 168 -8.82 -7.39 10.12
C GLU A 168 -8.42 -7.00 11.55
N LEU A 169 -7.18 -7.28 11.96
CA LEU A 169 -6.63 -6.90 13.27
C LEU A 169 -5.85 -5.57 13.21
N GLY A 170 -5.80 -4.95 12.04
CA GLY A 170 -5.07 -3.72 11.74
C GLY A 170 -3.64 -3.95 11.26
N PHE A 171 -3.06 -2.90 10.68
CA PHE A 171 -1.71 -2.92 10.12
C PHE A 171 -0.70 -2.16 10.99
N PHE A 172 0.58 -2.43 10.77
CA PHE A 172 1.69 -1.70 11.36
C PHE A 172 2.26 -0.67 10.39
N ASP A 173 2.43 0.56 10.87
CA ASP A 173 2.99 1.66 10.10
C ASP A 173 4.51 1.73 10.30
N ALA A 174 5.25 1.54 9.20
CA ALA A 174 6.71 1.61 9.16
C ALA A 174 7.23 2.83 8.40
N ARG A 175 6.44 3.89 8.23
CA ARG A 175 6.82 5.13 7.51
C ARG A 175 7.06 4.95 6.01
N THR A 176 6.55 3.86 5.45
CA THR A 176 6.43 3.62 4.00
C THR A 176 5.13 2.87 3.72
N VAL A 177 4.38 3.33 2.72
CA VAL A 177 3.12 2.67 2.30
C VAL A 177 3.39 1.30 1.69
N MET A 178 4.61 1.06 1.17
CA MET A 178 5.02 -0.25 0.69
C MET A 178 4.96 -1.31 1.79
N TYR A 179 5.23 -0.93 3.04
CA TYR A 179 5.14 -1.86 4.16
C TYR A 179 3.70 -2.21 4.54
N LEU A 180 2.73 -1.31 4.28
CA LEU A 180 1.31 -1.66 4.33
C LEU A 180 0.95 -2.62 3.19
N ALA A 181 1.44 -2.38 1.97
CA ALA A 181 1.20 -3.25 0.83
C ALA A 181 1.77 -4.67 1.03
N LEU A 182 2.93 -4.80 1.69
CA LEU A 182 3.52 -6.08 2.10
C LEU A 182 2.63 -6.86 3.10
N GLN A 183 2.08 -6.17 4.10
CA GLN A 183 1.14 -6.79 5.05
C GLN A 183 -0.17 -7.17 4.35
N LEU A 184 -0.64 -6.34 3.43
CA LEU A 184 -1.82 -6.61 2.62
C LEU A 184 -1.61 -7.84 1.72
N SER A 185 -0.46 -7.99 1.05
CA SER A 185 -0.21 -9.16 0.20
C SER A 185 -0.20 -10.46 1.01
N CYS A 186 0.41 -10.45 2.20
CA CYS A 186 0.36 -11.56 3.14
C CYS A 186 -1.07 -11.88 3.58
N HIS A 187 -1.85 -10.87 3.97
CA HIS A 187 -3.27 -11.02 4.34
C HIS A 187 -4.13 -11.62 3.22
N LEU A 188 -3.86 -11.23 1.98
CA LEU A 188 -4.59 -11.71 0.81
C LEU A 188 -4.22 -13.16 0.44
N GLY A 189 -3.07 -13.68 0.92
CA GLY A 189 -2.61 -15.04 0.66
C GLY A 189 -1.67 -15.19 -0.54
N PHE A 190 -1.09 -14.10 -1.06
CA PHE A 190 -0.07 -14.20 -2.10
C PHE A 190 1.20 -14.85 -1.56
N GLU A 191 1.86 -15.67 -2.38
CA GLU A 191 3.01 -16.49 -1.97
C GLU A 191 4.33 -15.90 -2.44
N LYS A 192 4.35 -15.20 -3.58
CA LYS A 192 5.55 -14.54 -4.13
C LYS A 192 5.29 -13.07 -4.39
N VAL A 193 6.04 -12.20 -3.72
CA VAL A 193 5.86 -10.76 -3.78
C VAL A 193 7.06 -10.10 -4.44
N PHE A 194 6.83 -9.39 -5.55
CA PHE A 194 7.88 -8.67 -6.29
C PHE A 194 7.74 -7.17 -6.08
N LEU A 195 8.76 -6.56 -5.47
CA LEU A 195 8.79 -5.12 -5.16
C LEU A 195 9.38 -4.35 -6.35
N VAL A 196 8.61 -3.42 -6.90
CA VAL A 196 9.04 -2.50 -7.96
C VAL A 196 9.14 -1.10 -7.37
N GLY A 197 10.21 -0.36 -7.66
CA GLY A 197 10.35 1.00 -7.13
C GLY A 197 10.58 1.08 -5.62
N PHE A 198 11.13 0.02 -5.00
CA PHE A 198 11.41 -0.03 -3.57
C PHE A 198 12.86 0.39 -3.24
N ASP A 199 13.22 1.58 -3.69
CA ASP A 199 14.58 2.11 -3.62
C ASP A 199 14.96 2.53 -2.19
N LEU A 200 13.98 3.06 -1.46
CA LEU A 200 14.13 3.73 -0.16
C LEU A 200 15.14 4.89 -0.14
N ASN A 201 15.51 5.41 -1.31
CA ASN A 201 16.41 6.53 -1.47
C ASN A 201 15.62 7.81 -1.80
N GLN A 202 15.52 8.72 -0.84
CA GLN A 202 14.75 9.96 -1.02
C GLN A 202 15.37 10.91 -2.06
N SER A 203 16.71 10.95 -2.16
CA SER A 203 17.40 11.87 -3.08
C SER A 203 17.27 11.47 -4.54
N ALA A 204 16.95 10.20 -4.82
CA ALA A 204 16.68 9.72 -6.19
C ALA A 204 15.35 10.24 -6.75
N GLY A 205 14.46 10.77 -5.89
CA GLY A 205 13.13 11.24 -6.27
C GLY A 205 12.17 10.10 -6.62
N ARG A 206 10.94 10.48 -6.98
CA ARG A 206 9.93 9.53 -7.48
C ARG A 206 9.90 9.54 -9.01
N PHE A 207 9.64 8.40 -9.64
CA PHE A 207 9.70 8.28 -11.11
C PHE A 207 8.73 9.23 -11.84
N TYR A 208 7.65 9.66 -11.18
CA TYR A 208 6.61 10.50 -11.76
C TYR A 208 6.80 12.00 -11.49
N GLU A 209 7.77 12.38 -10.66
CA GLU A 209 8.07 13.78 -10.36
C GLU A 209 8.99 14.36 -11.44
N ARG A 210 8.70 15.58 -11.89
CA ARG A 210 9.50 16.33 -12.85
C ARG A 210 10.18 17.53 -12.19
N PRO A 211 11.31 18.01 -12.73
CA PRO A 211 11.92 19.26 -12.27
C PRO A 211 10.91 20.41 -12.31
N GLY A 212 10.72 21.08 -11.17
CA GLY A 212 9.76 22.18 -11.02
C GLY A 212 8.39 21.79 -10.47
N ASP A 213 8.09 20.50 -10.33
CA ASP A 213 6.85 20.04 -9.70
C ASP A 213 6.82 20.36 -8.20
N LYS A 214 5.61 20.56 -7.66
CA LYS A 214 5.38 20.56 -6.22
C LYS A 214 5.41 19.13 -5.71
N CYS A 215 6.56 18.65 -5.26
CA CYS A 215 6.72 17.29 -4.76
C CYS A 215 5.98 17.09 -3.41
N SER A 216 5.35 15.92 -3.26
CA SER A 216 4.80 15.49 -1.98
C SER A 216 5.95 15.26 -0.98
N PRO A 217 5.84 15.71 0.28
CA PRO A 217 6.86 15.48 1.30
C PRO A 217 7.27 14.00 1.38
N CYS A 218 8.55 13.79 1.69
CA CYS A 218 9.13 12.47 1.84
C CYS A 218 10.00 12.49 3.11
N GLY A 219 9.82 11.49 3.98
CA GLY A 219 10.57 11.36 5.23
C GLY A 219 11.29 10.04 5.34
N LEU A 220 11.66 9.43 4.20
CA LEU A 220 12.27 8.10 4.18
C LEU A 220 13.62 8.12 4.90
N ASP A 221 14.49 9.10 4.60
CA ASP A 221 15.82 9.18 5.21
C ASP A 221 15.76 9.39 6.73
N GLN A 222 14.85 10.25 7.19
CA GLN A 222 14.63 10.53 8.61
C GLN A 222 14.22 9.27 9.40
N HIS A 223 13.53 8.33 8.74
CA HIS A 223 12.92 7.18 9.39
C HIS A 223 13.55 5.85 9.03
N TYR A 224 14.57 5.85 8.17
CA TYR A 224 15.19 4.65 7.66
C TYR A 224 15.69 3.74 8.79
N GLU A 225 16.67 4.22 9.56
CA GLU A 225 17.29 3.45 10.66
C GLU A 225 16.34 3.21 11.83
N SER A 226 15.43 4.15 12.09
CA SER A 226 14.64 4.13 13.33
C SER A 226 13.31 3.40 13.21
N ARG A 227 12.81 3.14 12.00
CA ARG A 227 11.48 2.55 11.75
C ARG A 227 11.44 1.62 10.55
N ILE A 228 11.94 2.05 9.39
CA ILE A 228 11.80 1.27 8.15
C ILE A 228 12.64 0.00 8.23
N LEU A 229 13.96 0.14 8.41
CA LEU A 229 14.90 -0.97 8.44
C LEU A 229 14.56 -1.99 9.56
N PRO A 230 14.32 -1.59 10.82
CA PRO A 230 13.90 -2.54 11.86
C PRO A 230 12.58 -3.27 11.61
N SER A 231 11.67 -2.69 10.82
CA SER A 231 10.41 -3.35 10.46
C SER A 231 10.63 -4.37 9.34
N LEU A 232 11.48 -4.05 8.37
CA LEU A 232 11.88 -4.99 7.32
C LEU A 232 12.69 -6.16 7.91
N GLU A 233 13.59 -5.91 8.86
CA GLU A 233 14.31 -6.95 9.59
C GLU A 233 13.36 -7.92 10.30
N LEU A 234 12.34 -7.38 10.99
CA LEU A 234 11.33 -8.21 11.66
C LEU A 234 10.57 -9.07 10.66
N MET A 235 10.16 -8.50 9.52
CA MET A 235 9.48 -9.24 8.46
C MET A 235 10.37 -10.35 7.90
N ALA A 236 11.59 -10.03 7.50
CA ALA A 236 12.53 -10.99 6.92
C ALA A 236 12.80 -12.17 7.86
N LYS A 237 12.92 -11.90 9.18
CA LYS A 237 13.23 -12.93 10.16
C LYS A 237 12.04 -13.81 10.58
N HIS A 238 10.82 -13.26 10.59
CA HIS A 238 9.68 -13.89 11.27
C HIS A 238 8.43 -14.09 10.39
N VAL A 239 8.44 -13.55 9.18
CA VAL A 239 7.28 -13.60 8.26
C VAL A 239 7.66 -14.27 6.95
N VAL A 240 8.83 -13.95 6.40
CA VAL A 240 9.30 -14.57 5.16
C VAL A 240 9.58 -16.05 5.40
N CYS A 241 8.98 -16.90 4.57
CA CYS A 241 9.12 -18.35 4.56
C CYS A 241 8.78 -18.89 3.17
N ASP A 242 8.76 -20.21 2.99
CA ASP A 242 8.46 -20.84 1.70
C ASP A 242 7.06 -20.48 1.15
N ASP A 243 6.10 -20.26 2.05
CA ASP A 243 4.73 -19.85 1.70
C ASP A 243 4.56 -18.33 1.52
N PHE A 244 5.59 -17.53 1.80
CA PHE A 244 5.56 -16.06 1.64
C PHE A 244 6.96 -15.51 1.37
N GLN A 245 7.32 -15.40 0.10
CA GLN A 245 8.62 -14.93 -0.37
C GLN A 245 8.53 -13.49 -0.89
N VAL A 246 9.56 -12.70 -0.64
CA VAL A 246 9.62 -11.28 -1.05
C VAL A 246 10.92 -11.03 -1.80
N PHE A 247 10.83 -10.44 -2.98
CA PHE A 247 11.96 -10.13 -3.86
C PHE A 247 11.93 -8.65 -4.25
N ASN A 248 13.10 -8.02 -4.32
CA ASN A 248 13.22 -6.62 -4.70
C ASN A 248 13.79 -6.47 -6.11
N LEU A 249 13.08 -5.78 -7.01
CA LEU A 249 13.54 -5.52 -8.37
C LEU A 249 14.34 -4.21 -8.49
N SER A 250 14.54 -3.49 -7.39
CA SER A 250 15.42 -2.32 -7.33
C SER A 250 16.84 -2.73 -6.94
N GLU A 251 17.74 -2.76 -7.91
CA GLU A 251 19.17 -3.00 -7.71
C GLU A 251 19.80 -1.96 -6.77
N GLN A 252 19.44 -0.69 -6.96
CA GLN A 252 19.88 0.48 -6.19
C GLN A 252 19.19 0.62 -4.82
N SER A 253 18.34 -0.32 -4.42
CA SER A 253 17.67 -0.24 -3.13
C SER A 253 18.67 -0.22 -1.97
N ARG A 254 18.41 0.64 -0.98
CA ARG A 254 19.14 0.67 0.29
C ARG A 254 18.92 -0.59 1.14
N VAL A 255 17.87 -1.37 0.87
CA VAL A 255 17.63 -2.62 1.59
C VAL A 255 18.71 -3.63 1.23
N PRO A 256 19.39 -4.24 2.22
CA PRO A 256 20.39 -5.28 1.97
C PRO A 256 19.79 -6.51 1.29
N GLY A 257 20.54 -7.12 0.37
CA GLY A 257 20.09 -8.28 -0.41
C GLY A 257 19.91 -9.54 0.44
N GLU A 258 20.65 -9.66 1.54
CA GLU A 258 20.49 -10.74 2.53
C GLU A 258 19.17 -10.65 3.30
N MET A 259 18.54 -9.46 3.34
CA MET A 259 17.24 -9.25 4.00
C MET A 259 16.07 -9.45 3.03
N ILE A 260 16.19 -8.87 1.84
CA ILE A 260 15.23 -9.04 0.74
C ILE A 260 16.05 -9.31 -0.53
N PRO A 261 16.06 -10.56 -1.04
CA PRO A 261 16.82 -10.91 -2.23
C PRO A 261 16.48 -9.98 -3.40
N LYS A 262 17.54 -9.50 -4.07
CA LYS A 262 17.40 -8.65 -5.24
C LYS A 262 17.34 -9.53 -6.49
N LEU A 263 16.39 -9.24 -7.37
CA LEU A 263 16.26 -9.92 -8.67
C LEU A 263 16.26 -8.88 -9.79
N SER A 264 16.86 -9.25 -10.90
CA SER A 264 16.62 -8.61 -12.20
C SER A 264 15.20 -8.90 -12.70
N ILE A 265 14.73 -8.10 -13.66
CA ILE A 265 13.46 -8.36 -14.36
C ILE A 265 13.51 -9.72 -15.08
N ASP A 266 14.65 -10.10 -15.66
CA ASP A 266 14.82 -11.38 -16.36
C ASP A 266 14.68 -12.57 -15.39
N GLU A 267 15.22 -12.47 -14.18
CA GLU A 267 15.03 -13.47 -13.13
C GLU A 267 13.57 -13.55 -12.68
N ALA A 268 12.91 -12.41 -12.49
CA ALA A 268 11.48 -12.38 -12.18
C ALA A 268 10.65 -13.06 -13.28
N ARG A 269 10.94 -12.80 -14.57
CA ARG A 269 10.29 -13.50 -15.70
C ARG A 269 10.48 -15.01 -15.61
N ARG A 270 11.71 -15.48 -15.41
CA ARG A 270 12.00 -16.92 -15.29
C ARG A 270 11.25 -17.56 -14.13
N MET A 271 11.18 -16.89 -12.98
CA MET A 271 10.43 -17.39 -11.83
C MET A 271 8.93 -17.47 -12.10
N LEU A 272 8.36 -16.50 -12.82
CA LEU A 272 6.95 -16.51 -13.20
C LEU A 272 6.64 -17.61 -14.21
N SER A 273 7.44 -17.75 -15.27
CA SER A 273 7.24 -18.81 -16.28
C SER A 273 7.42 -20.22 -15.70
N GLY A 274 8.26 -20.40 -14.69
CA GLY A 274 8.41 -21.68 -13.99
C GLY A 274 7.16 -22.07 -13.19
N MET A 275 6.39 -21.09 -12.68
CA MET A 275 5.15 -21.36 -11.94
C MET A 275 4.00 -21.80 -12.84
N ASP A 276 3.93 -21.29 -14.07
CA ASP A 276 2.90 -21.70 -15.04
C ASP A 276 3.04 -23.19 -15.41
N ILE A 277 4.27 -23.73 -15.36
CA ILE A 277 4.56 -25.14 -15.66
C ILE A 277 4.20 -26.07 -14.49
N GLU A 278 4.38 -25.64 -13.24
CA GLU A 278 4.04 -26.45 -12.05
C GLU A 278 2.52 -26.53 -11.76
N GLN A 279 1.73 -25.64 -12.37
CA GLN A 279 0.27 -25.59 -12.20
C GLN A 279 -0.52 -26.29 -13.33
N MET A 280 0.17 -26.81 -14.36
CA MET A 280 -0.41 -27.66 -15.43
C MET A 280 -0.31 -29.14 -15.09
#